data_AF-A0A804PL62-F1
#
_entry.id   AF-A0A804PL62-F1
#
_cell.length_a   1.000
_cell.length_b   1.000
_cell.length_c   1.000
_cell.angle_alpha   90.00
_cell.angle_beta   90.00
_cell.angle_gamma   90.00
#
_symmetry.space_group_name_H-M   'P 1'
#
loop_
_entity.id
_entity.type
_entity.pdbx_description
1 polymer ?
#
loop_
_entity_poly.entity_id
_entity_poly.type
_entity_poly.pdbx_seq_one_letter_code
_entity_poly.pdbx_strand_id
1 'polypeptide(L)'
;MLPTFLDASTCHKVIDKVAPTLIDLADISTLGDYKKLGDMIVTVLQECMQQSGNSRGAISDQTKAEIDELLRSKQSLKLEKSMPKEDLHIKQAAALVVKLEGNSLFSSGNIAGAAEKYSEALALCPMKSKKERVVLYSNRAQCYLLLQQPSAAISDATRALCLHSPVNRHAKSLWRRAQAYDMLGFAKESLLDTILFINECSQSNDPDLSLKQNKVPDYAERLVKKQMRAAWLFREAALKHGGVRRAGDASDAAFGQEADDSEWETASESDGENGAATGGEADGETGWKNGGRQEDFCEKS
;
A
#
# COMPACT_ATOMS: atom_id res chain seq x y z
N MET A 1 22.89 13.02 -17.43
CA MET A 1 24.30 12.57 -17.54
C MET A 1 24.75 12.22 -16.12
N LEU A 2 24.50 10.99 -15.67
CA LEU A 2 24.92 10.55 -14.34
C LEU A 2 26.44 10.31 -14.35
N PRO A 3 27.20 10.72 -13.31
CA PRO A 3 28.65 10.71 -13.35
C PRO A 3 29.20 9.28 -13.37
N THR A 4 30.11 9.04 -14.32
CA THR A 4 30.91 7.83 -14.49
C THR A 4 31.97 7.68 -13.39
N PHE A 5 31.58 7.45 -12.14
CA PHE A 5 32.53 7.29 -11.02
C PHE A 5 32.25 6.12 -10.06
N LEU A 6 31.37 5.18 -10.42
CA LEU A 6 31.23 3.92 -9.68
C LEU A 6 31.82 2.79 -10.54
N ASP A 7 32.86 2.16 -10.00
CA ASP A 7 33.41 0.91 -10.54
C ASP A 7 32.26 -0.09 -10.81
N ALA A 8 32.33 -0.83 -11.92
CA ALA A 8 31.27 -1.73 -12.37
C ALA A 8 30.88 -2.74 -11.27
N SER A 9 31.84 -3.18 -10.45
CA SER A 9 31.60 -4.07 -9.31
C SER A 9 30.77 -3.41 -8.19
N THR A 10 30.89 -2.10 -8.01
CA THR A 10 30.15 -1.33 -7.00
C THR A 10 28.74 -1.01 -7.48
N CYS A 11 28.56 -0.78 -8.78
CA CYS A 11 27.25 -0.55 -9.39
C CYS A 11 26.27 -1.72 -9.16
N HIS A 12 26.70 -2.96 -9.37
CA HIS A 12 25.82 -4.14 -9.17
C HIS A 12 25.39 -4.31 -7.70
N LYS A 13 26.30 -4.06 -6.74
CA LYS A 13 25.96 -4.09 -5.31
C LYS A 13 24.95 -3.02 -4.94
N VAL A 14 25.03 -1.84 -5.57
CA VAL A 14 24.03 -0.77 -5.38
C VAL A 14 22.68 -1.21 -5.95
N ILE A 15 22.67 -1.82 -7.14
CA ILE A 15 21.43 -2.33 -7.76
C ILE A 15 20.78 -3.39 -6.87
N ASP A 16 21.53 -4.38 -6.36
CA ASP A 16 20.99 -5.40 -5.44
C ASP A 16 20.37 -4.79 -4.17
N LYS A 17 20.90 -3.65 -3.70
CA LYS A 17 20.37 -2.95 -2.52
C LYS A 17 19.15 -2.09 -2.81
N VAL A 18 19.07 -1.50 -3.99
CA VAL A 18 18.07 -0.48 -4.33
C VAL A 18 16.90 -1.08 -5.11
N ALA A 19 17.10 -2.19 -5.82
CA ALA A 19 16.08 -2.81 -6.67
C ALA A 19 14.78 -3.16 -5.93
N PRO A 20 14.78 -3.78 -4.73
CA PRO A 20 13.53 -4.11 -4.03
C PRO A 20 12.66 -2.87 -3.79
N THR A 21 13.27 -1.78 -3.32
CA THR A 21 12.58 -0.50 -3.10
C THR A 21 12.07 0.11 -4.40
N LEU A 22 12.85 0.07 -5.49
CA LEU A 22 12.41 0.58 -6.79
C LEU A 22 11.24 -0.23 -7.36
N ILE A 23 11.24 -1.55 -7.15
CA ILE A 23 10.16 -2.43 -7.59
C ILE A 23 8.85 -2.05 -6.89
N ASP A 24 8.89 -1.78 -5.58
CA ASP A 24 7.69 -1.35 -4.84
C ASP A 24 7.15 0.01 -5.28
N LEU A 25 8.01 0.87 -5.83
CA LEU A 25 7.66 2.17 -6.39
C LEU A 25 7.23 2.11 -7.87
N ALA A 26 7.34 0.96 -8.52
CA ALA A 26 7.12 0.82 -9.97
C ALA A 26 5.65 1.03 -10.40
N ASP A 27 4.72 1.08 -9.46
CA ASP A 27 3.30 1.34 -9.70
C ASP A 27 2.90 2.81 -9.51
N ILE A 28 3.83 3.68 -9.10
CA ILE A 28 3.61 5.12 -9.02
C ILE A 28 3.32 5.68 -10.41
N SER A 29 2.13 6.27 -10.57
CA SER A 29 1.71 6.87 -11.84
C SER A 29 2.27 8.29 -12.02
N THR A 30 2.21 9.11 -10.97
CA THR A 30 2.65 10.52 -10.98
C THR A 30 3.21 10.92 -9.63
N LEU A 31 4.33 11.64 -9.61
CA LEU A 31 4.91 12.21 -8.39
C LEU A 31 5.35 13.66 -8.68
N GLY A 32 4.59 14.64 -8.20
CA GLY A 32 4.78 16.04 -8.60
C GLY A 32 4.69 16.20 -10.11
N ASP A 33 5.70 16.81 -10.73
CA ASP A 33 5.77 17.03 -12.18
C ASP A 33 6.17 15.77 -12.97
N TYR A 34 6.62 14.72 -12.30
CA TYR A 34 7.07 13.48 -12.94
C TYR A 34 5.90 12.58 -13.29
N LYS A 35 5.51 12.59 -14.55
CA LYS A 35 4.51 11.67 -15.13
C LYS A 35 5.17 10.36 -15.54
N LYS A 36 4.46 9.23 -15.39
CA LYS A 36 4.92 7.89 -15.75
C LYS A 36 6.21 7.47 -15.04
N LEU A 37 6.41 7.94 -13.80
CA LEU A 37 7.60 7.63 -13.02
C LEU A 37 7.81 6.13 -12.85
N GLY A 38 6.74 5.36 -12.59
CA GLY A 38 6.80 3.90 -12.52
C GLY A 38 7.30 3.24 -13.80
N ASP A 39 6.89 3.72 -14.98
CA ASP A 39 7.38 3.20 -16.26
C ASP A 39 8.87 3.51 -16.47
N MET A 40 9.32 4.69 -16.03
CA MET A 40 10.75 5.05 -16.05
C MET A 40 11.57 4.14 -15.13
N ILE A 41 11.08 3.86 -13.92
CA ILE A 41 11.75 2.94 -12.98
C ILE A 41 11.90 1.55 -13.60
N VAL A 42 10.83 1.02 -14.20
CA VAL A 42 10.85 -0.30 -14.87
C VAL A 42 11.88 -0.32 -16.00
N THR A 43 11.95 0.76 -16.79
CA THR A 43 12.89 0.88 -17.91
C THR A 43 14.33 0.86 -17.41
N VAL A 44 14.65 1.64 -16.38
CA VAL A 44 15.98 1.68 -15.77
C VAL A 44 16.38 0.32 -15.19
N LEU A 45 15.48 -0.35 -14.47
CA LEU A 45 15.74 -1.69 -13.93
C LEU A 45 16.01 -2.71 -15.05
N GLN A 46 15.26 -2.64 -16.15
CA GLN A 46 15.46 -3.50 -17.31
C GLN A 46 16.82 -3.25 -18.00
N GLU A 47 17.22 -1.99 -18.15
CA GLU A 47 18.53 -1.61 -18.70
C GLU A 47 19.67 -2.11 -17.81
N CYS A 48 19.54 -1.99 -16.48
CA CYS A 48 20.51 -2.50 -15.52
C CYS A 48 20.73 -4.01 -15.65
N MET A 49 19.67 -4.80 -15.91
CA MET A 49 19.80 -6.24 -16.16
C MET A 49 20.59 -6.54 -17.45
N GLN A 50 20.33 -5.80 -18.53
CA GLN A 50 20.97 -6.02 -19.83
C GLN A 50 22.47 -5.70 -19.79
N GLN A 51 22.87 -4.70 -19.01
CA GLN A 51 24.27 -4.29 -18.86
C GLN A 51 25.09 -5.26 -17.99
N SER A 52 24.44 -6.02 -17.09
CA SER A 52 25.10 -6.99 -16.21
C SER A 52 25.71 -8.18 -16.96
N GLY A 53 25.25 -8.48 -18.18
CA GLY A 53 25.78 -9.57 -19.02
C GLY A 53 27.23 -9.37 -19.52
N ASN A 54 27.77 -8.14 -19.45
CA ASN A 54 29.05 -7.78 -20.09
C ASN A 54 30.20 -7.47 -19.11
N SER A 55 30.01 -7.51 -17.79
CA SER A 55 31.00 -7.05 -16.80
C SER A 55 31.30 -8.06 -15.68
N ARG A 56 32.53 -8.04 -15.14
CA ARG A 56 32.96 -8.88 -13.99
C ARG A 56 32.21 -8.48 -12.71
N GLY A 57 31.10 -9.18 -12.46
CA GLY A 57 30.24 -9.04 -11.29
C GLY A 57 28.78 -9.08 -11.74
N ALA A 58 28.01 -10.08 -11.32
CA ALA A 58 26.62 -10.21 -11.71
C ALA A 58 25.71 -9.69 -10.59
N ILE A 59 24.59 -9.05 -10.97
CA ILE A 59 23.44 -8.82 -10.07
C ILE A 59 23.03 -10.18 -9.48
N SER A 60 22.61 -10.19 -8.21
CA SER A 60 22.16 -11.41 -7.55
C SER A 60 20.99 -12.06 -8.28
N ASP A 61 20.92 -13.38 -8.25
CA ASP A 61 19.84 -14.11 -8.93
C ASP A 61 18.47 -13.82 -8.32
N GLN A 62 18.44 -13.50 -7.02
CA GLN A 62 17.24 -13.03 -6.32
C GLN A 62 16.72 -11.71 -6.91
N THR A 63 17.59 -10.70 -7.03
CA THR A 63 17.20 -9.40 -7.60
C THR A 63 16.77 -9.52 -9.06
N LYS A 64 17.44 -10.38 -9.85
CA LYS A 64 16.99 -10.66 -11.22
C LYS A 64 15.59 -11.25 -11.26
N ALA A 65 15.30 -12.24 -10.41
CA ALA A 65 13.99 -12.88 -10.35
C ALA A 65 12.87 -11.88 -9.99
N GLU A 66 13.15 -10.95 -9.08
CA GLU A 66 12.21 -9.89 -8.69
C GLU A 66 11.95 -8.90 -9.84
N ILE A 67 13.00 -8.49 -10.57
CA ILE A 67 12.83 -7.60 -11.74
C ILE A 67 12.07 -8.34 -12.86
N ASP A 68 12.37 -9.61 -13.11
CA ASP A 68 11.66 -10.41 -14.10
C ASP A 68 10.17 -10.56 -13.74
N GLU A 69 9.84 -10.72 -12.45
CA GLU A 69 8.46 -10.74 -11.99
C GLU A 69 7.76 -9.39 -12.21
N LEU A 70 8.45 -8.27 -11.92
CA LEU A 70 7.95 -6.95 -12.25
C LEU A 70 7.66 -6.82 -13.76
N LEU A 71 8.56 -7.29 -14.62
CA LEU A 71 8.37 -7.24 -16.08
C LEU A 71 7.18 -8.11 -16.53
N ARG A 72 7.03 -9.31 -15.96
CA ARG A 72 5.86 -10.18 -16.20
C ARG A 72 4.56 -9.49 -15.78
N SER A 73 4.54 -8.82 -14.63
CA SER A 73 3.34 -8.10 -14.18
C SER A 73 2.95 -6.96 -15.14
N LYS A 74 3.93 -6.21 -15.68
CA LYS A 74 3.68 -5.16 -16.69
C LYS A 74 3.23 -5.75 -18.03
N GLN A 75 3.67 -6.95 -18.41
CA GLN A 75 3.15 -7.66 -19.57
C GLN A 75 1.71 -8.13 -19.35
N SER A 76 1.38 -8.67 -18.17
CA SER A 76 0.02 -9.05 -17.81
C SER A 76 -0.95 -7.86 -17.94
N LEU A 77 -0.57 -6.68 -17.46
CA LEU A 77 -1.35 -5.45 -17.66
C LEU A 77 -1.59 -5.13 -19.15
N LYS A 78 -0.63 -5.41 -20.04
CA LYS A 78 -0.83 -5.22 -21.49
C LYS A 78 -1.83 -6.21 -22.06
N LEU A 79 -1.77 -7.48 -21.65
CA LEU A 79 -2.73 -8.52 -22.07
C LEU A 79 -4.14 -8.22 -21.56
N GLU A 80 -4.27 -7.75 -20.32
CA GLU A 80 -5.55 -7.37 -19.73
C GLU A 80 -6.20 -6.16 -20.43
N LYS A 81 -5.43 -5.33 -21.14
CA LYS A 81 -6.01 -4.23 -21.95
C LYS A 81 -6.80 -4.73 -23.15
N SER A 82 -6.47 -5.91 -23.67
CA SER A 82 -7.17 -6.55 -24.79
C SER A 82 -8.24 -7.55 -24.36
N MET A 83 -8.42 -7.78 -23.05
CA MET A 83 -9.45 -8.69 -22.55
C MET A 83 -10.86 -8.09 -22.68
N PRO A 84 -11.88 -8.92 -22.97
CA PRO A 84 -13.28 -8.53 -22.87
C PRO A 84 -13.63 -8.00 -21.47
N LYS A 85 -14.61 -7.10 -21.40
CA LYS A 85 -15.05 -6.50 -20.13
C LYS A 85 -15.65 -7.56 -19.20
N GLU A 86 -16.36 -8.52 -19.77
CA GLU A 86 -17.00 -9.62 -19.08
C GLU A 86 -15.97 -10.49 -18.36
N ASP A 87 -14.85 -10.83 -19.02
CA ASP A 87 -13.78 -11.61 -18.41
C ASP A 87 -13.08 -10.84 -17.29
N LEU A 88 -12.93 -9.52 -17.43
CA LEU A 88 -12.40 -8.66 -16.37
C LEU A 88 -13.34 -8.62 -15.16
N HIS A 89 -14.66 -8.59 -15.37
CA HIS A 89 -15.64 -8.66 -14.29
C HIS A 89 -15.61 -10.02 -13.60
N ILE A 90 -15.45 -11.13 -14.35
CA ILE A 90 -15.31 -12.47 -13.78
C ILE A 90 -14.04 -12.54 -12.90
N LYS A 91 -12.90 -12.05 -13.40
CA LYS A 91 -11.67 -11.94 -12.61
C LYS A 91 -11.85 -11.13 -11.34
N GLN A 92 -12.51 -9.98 -11.44
CA GLN A 92 -12.77 -9.11 -10.29
C GLN A 92 -13.68 -9.80 -9.26
N ALA A 93 -14.73 -10.49 -9.70
CA ALA A 93 -15.61 -11.25 -8.82
C ALA A 93 -14.86 -12.41 -8.14
N ALA A 94 -14.02 -13.15 -8.88
CA ALA A 94 -13.19 -14.21 -8.32
C ALA A 94 -12.21 -13.67 -7.26
N ALA A 95 -11.54 -12.54 -7.54
CA ALA A 95 -10.66 -11.88 -6.58
C ALA A 95 -11.40 -11.46 -5.31
N LEU A 96 -12.63 -10.95 -5.43
CA LEU A 96 -13.47 -10.58 -4.29
C LEU A 96 -13.82 -11.79 -3.41
N VAL A 97 -14.20 -12.92 -4.01
CA VAL A 97 -14.49 -14.16 -3.27
C VAL A 97 -13.27 -14.60 -2.47
N VAL A 98 -12.09 -14.65 -3.10
CA VAL A 98 -10.85 -15.03 -2.43
C VAL A 98 -10.45 -14.01 -1.35
N LYS A 99 -10.70 -12.71 -1.56
CA LYS A 99 -10.52 -11.69 -0.49
C LYS A 99 -11.37 -12.03 0.73
N LEU A 100 -12.65 -12.36 0.53
CA LEU A 100 -13.56 -12.67 1.64
C LEU A 100 -13.11 -13.92 2.41
N GLU A 101 -12.56 -14.93 1.73
CA GLU A 101 -11.90 -16.07 2.38
C GLU A 101 -10.70 -15.63 3.22
N GLY A 102 -9.87 -14.73 2.68
CA GLY A 102 -8.75 -14.13 3.42
C GLY A 102 -9.21 -13.37 4.66
N ASN A 103 -10.28 -12.58 4.55
CA ASN A 103 -10.88 -11.87 5.68
C ASN A 103 -11.41 -12.85 6.74
N SER A 104 -12.05 -13.95 6.33
CA SER A 104 -12.53 -14.99 7.25
C SER A 104 -11.38 -15.67 8.00
N LEU A 105 -10.30 -16.04 7.28
CA LEU A 105 -9.10 -16.61 7.90
C LEU A 105 -8.44 -15.62 8.87
N PHE A 106 -8.36 -14.35 8.50
CA PHE A 106 -7.80 -13.30 9.34
C PHE A 106 -8.59 -13.17 10.65
N SER A 107 -9.91 -13.05 10.57
CA SER A 107 -10.79 -12.96 11.73
C SER A 107 -10.77 -14.21 12.61
N SER A 108 -10.49 -15.39 12.03
CA SER A 108 -10.30 -16.64 12.78
C SER A 108 -8.92 -16.78 13.43
N GLY A 109 -8.01 -15.81 13.22
CA GLY A 109 -6.64 -15.83 13.74
C GLY A 109 -5.64 -16.63 12.89
N ASN A 110 -6.07 -17.23 11.77
CA ASN A 110 -5.15 -17.87 10.82
C ASN A 110 -4.50 -16.82 9.90
N ILE A 111 -3.53 -16.09 10.46
CA ILE A 111 -2.88 -14.97 9.78
C ILE A 111 -2.06 -15.40 8.55
N ALA A 112 -1.37 -16.55 8.63
CA ALA A 112 -0.61 -17.09 7.51
C ALA A 112 -1.52 -17.47 6.33
N GLY A 113 -2.62 -18.19 6.60
CA GLY A 113 -3.60 -18.52 5.58
C GLY A 113 -4.28 -17.29 4.98
N ALA A 114 -4.53 -16.25 5.78
CA ALA A 114 -5.05 -14.97 5.28
C ALA A 114 -4.07 -14.31 4.30
N ALA A 115 -2.77 -14.27 4.62
CA ALA A 115 -1.75 -13.72 3.74
C ALA A 115 -1.66 -14.48 2.39
N GLU A 116 -1.77 -15.81 2.42
CA GLU A 116 -1.83 -16.64 1.21
C GLU A 116 -3.06 -16.30 0.37
N LYS A 117 -4.24 -16.19 0.98
CA LYS A 117 -5.48 -15.83 0.28
C LYS A 117 -5.45 -14.42 -0.30
N TYR A 118 -4.92 -13.42 0.40
CA TYR A 118 -4.72 -12.09 -0.21
C TYR A 118 -3.73 -12.12 -1.38
N SER A 119 -2.74 -13.01 -1.36
CA SER A 119 -1.82 -13.20 -2.49
C SER A 119 -2.51 -13.81 -3.70
N GLU A 120 -3.36 -14.82 -3.49
CA GLU A 120 -4.21 -15.41 -4.53
C GLU A 120 -5.18 -14.36 -5.10
N ALA A 121 -5.83 -13.57 -4.24
CA ALA A 121 -6.72 -12.48 -4.66
C ALA A 121 -5.97 -11.43 -5.50
N LEU A 122 -4.74 -11.05 -5.15
CA LEU A 122 -3.91 -10.12 -5.94
C LEU A 122 -3.53 -10.66 -7.31
N ALA A 123 -3.34 -11.97 -7.44
CA ALA A 123 -3.04 -12.63 -8.71
C ALA A 123 -4.26 -12.65 -9.65
N LEU A 124 -5.48 -12.76 -9.09
CA LEU A 124 -6.73 -12.73 -9.84
C LEU A 124 -7.22 -11.30 -10.13
N CYS A 125 -6.94 -10.37 -9.22
CA CYS A 125 -7.44 -9.01 -9.29
C CYS A 125 -6.90 -8.27 -10.52
N PRO A 126 -7.77 -7.73 -11.40
CA PRO A 126 -7.32 -6.99 -12.56
C PRO A 126 -6.35 -5.87 -12.19
N MET A 127 -5.29 -5.69 -12.99
CA MET A 127 -4.25 -4.69 -12.74
C MET A 127 -4.79 -3.24 -12.74
N LYS A 128 -5.91 -3.00 -13.42
CA LYS A 128 -6.61 -1.70 -13.44
C LYS A 128 -7.48 -1.44 -12.21
N SER A 129 -7.83 -2.47 -11.44
CA SER A 129 -8.70 -2.36 -10.25
C SER A 129 -7.90 -1.84 -9.05
N LYS A 130 -7.36 -0.62 -9.19
CA LYS A 130 -6.43 -0.03 -8.22
C LYS A 130 -7.00 0.00 -6.80
N LYS A 131 -8.26 0.41 -6.62
CA LYS A 131 -8.92 0.45 -5.30
C LYS A 131 -8.83 -0.91 -4.59
N GLU A 132 -9.28 -1.97 -5.24
CA GLU A 132 -9.23 -3.33 -4.70
C GLU A 132 -7.79 -3.80 -4.44
N ARG A 133 -6.84 -3.47 -5.31
CA ARG A 133 -5.42 -3.83 -5.09
C ARG A 133 -4.81 -3.11 -3.89
N VAL A 134 -5.17 -1.83 -3.66
CA VAL A 134 -4.73 -1.06 -2.48
C VAL A 134 -5.15 -1.78 -1.21
N VAL A 135 -6.42 -2.18 -1.14
CA VAL A 135 -6.99 -2.95 -0.03
C VAL A 135 -6.22 -4.24 0.21
N LEU A 136 -6.08 -5.07 -0.83
CA LEU A 136 -5.45 -6.38 -0.73
C LEU A 136 -4.00 -6.29 -0.26
N TYR A 137 -3.21 -5.37 -0.83
CA TYR A 137 -1.85 -5.10 -0.37
C TYR A 137 -1.85 -4.61 1.08
N SER A 138 -2.75 -3.70 1.45
CA SER A 138 -2.81 -3.19 2.81
C SER A 138 -3.14 -4.31 3.82
N ASN A 139 -4.12 -5.16 3.53
CA ASN A 139 -4.51 -6.26 4.42
C ASN A 139 -3.43 -7.34 4.52
N ARG A 140 -2.73 -7.63 3.41
CA ARG A 140 -1.57 -8.53 3.44
C ARG A 140 -0.39 -7.93 4.21
N ALA A 141 -0.16 -6.61 4.14
CA ALA A 141 0.81 -5.92 4.99
C ALA A 141 0.49 -6.07 6.48
N GLN A 142 -0.80 -6.02 6.86
CA GLN A 142 -1.23 -6.30 8.23
C GLN A 142 -0.85 -7.73 8.64
N CYS A 143 -1.08 -8.70 7.77
CA CYS A 143 -0.70 -10.09 8.06
C CYS A 143 0.81 -10.20 8.28
N TYR A 144 1.62 -9.56 7.45
CA TYR A 144 3.07 -9.57 7.60
C TYR A 144 3.56 -8.90 8.88
N LEU A 145 2.92 -7.82 9.35
CA LEU A 145 3.22 -7.24 10.66
C LEU A 145 3.02 -8.25 11.80
N LEU A 146 1.87 -8.90 11.80
CA LEU A 146 1.49 -9.88 12.82
C LEU A 146 2.38 -11.13 12.78
N LEU A 147 2.83 -11.51 11.59
CA LEU A 147 3.80 -12.59 11.38
C LEU A 147 5.26 -12.17 11.65
N GLN A 148 5.50 -10.95 12.16
CA GLN A 148 6.83 -10.42 12.45
C GLN A 148 7.75 -10.35 11.21
N GLN A 149 7.18 -10.03 10.05
CA GLN A 149 7.86 -9.88 8.77
C GLN A 149 7.81 -8.41 8.29
N PRO A 150 8.51 -7.49 8.97
CA PRO A 150 8.38 -6.05 8.72
C PRO A 150 8.82 -5.64 7.30
N SER A 151 9.82 -6.28 6.71
CA SER A 151 10.25 -5.96 5.33
C SER A 151 9.17 -6.25 4.29
N ALA A 152 8.43 -7.36 4.44
CA ALA A 152 7.31 -7.69 3.56
C ALA A 152 6.12 -6.73 3.78
N ALA A 153 5.86 -6.35 5.04
CA ALA A 153 4.85 -5.33 5.36
C ALA A 153 5.17 -3.97 4.73
N ILE A 154 6.43 -3.53 4.74
CA ILE A 154 6.88 -2.28 4.10
C ILE A 154 6.65 -2.33 2.59
N SER A 155 7.00 -3.45 1.96
CA SER A 155 6.83 -3.65 0.52
C SER A 155 5.37 -3.52 0.10
N ASP A 156 4.48 -4.28 0.75
CA ASP A 156 3.04 -4.26 0.46
C ASP A 156 2.40 -2.90 0.78
N ALA A 157 2.70 -2.31 1.93
CA ALA A 157 2.17 -1.01 2.29
C ALA A 157 2.63 0.08 1.32
N THR A 158 3.88 0.00 0.83
CA THR A 158 4.40 0.92 -0.18
C THR A 158 3.66 0.76 -1.51
N ARG A 159 3.44 -0.47 -1.99
CA ARG A 159 2.67 -0.73 -3.21
C ARG A 159 1.23 -0.20 -3.11
N ALA A 160 0.58 -0.40 -1.96
CA ALA A 160 -0.74 0.17 -1.68
C ALA A 160 -0.72 1.71 -1.79
N LEU A 161 0.27 2.37 -1.18
CA LEU A 161 0.40 3.84 -1.23
C LEU A 161 0.73 4.38 -2.63
N CYS A 162 1.45 3.61 -3.44
CA CYS A 162 1.76 3.94 -4.83
C CYS A 162 0.53 3.84 -5.74
N LEU A 163 -0.35 2.88 -5.49
CA LEU A 163 -1.57 2.64 -6.25
C LEU A 163 -2.73 3.57 -5.87
N HIS A 164 -2.75 4.05 -4.63
CA HIS A 164 -3.79 4.93 -4.14
C HIS A 164 -3.86 6.25 -4.93
N SER A 165 -5.06 6.81 -5.07
CA SER A 165 -5.29 8.09 -5.72
C SER A 165 -6.14 8.96 -4.80
N PRO A 166 -5.58 10.06 -4.25
CA PRO A 166 -4.23 10.59 -4.47
C PRO A 166 -3.10 9.72 -3.89
N VAL A 167 -1.90 9.77 -4.49
CA VAL A 167 -0.74 8.96 -4.08
C VAL A 167 -0.37 9.26 -2.62
N ASN A 168 0.06 8.24 -1.87
CA ASN A 168 0.47 8.32 -0.46
C ASN A 168 -0.64 8.77 0.52
N ARG A 169 -1.92 8.56 0.19
CA ARG A 169 -3.06 9.05 0.98
C ARG A 169 -4.00 7.92 1.43
N HIS A 170 -3.43 6.83 1.95
CA HIS A 170 -4.19 5.70 2.49
C HIS A 170 -3.79 5.46 3.95
N ALA A 171 -4.65 5.87 4.89
CA ALA A 171 -4.34 5.90 6.32
C ALA A 171 -3.86 4.55 6.87
N LYS A 172 -4.59 3.45 6.58
CA LYS A 172 -4.24 2.11 7.06
C LYS A 172 -2.86 1.66 6.57
N SER A 173 -2.53 1.91 5.30
CA SER A 173 -1.20 1.58 4.77
C SER A 173 -0.08 2.43 5.36
N LEU A 174 -0.32 3.73 5.61
CA LEU A 174 0.65 4.59 6.29
C LEU A 174 0.95 4.07 7.70
N TRP A 175 -0.10 3.75 8.46
CA TRP A 175 0.05 3.22 9.82
C TRP A 175 0.81 1.89 9.83
N ARG A 176 0.42 0.94 8.96
CA ARG A 176 1.08 -0.36 8.82
C ARG A 176 2.57 -0.21 8.47
N ARG A 177 2.91 0.71 7.55
CA ARG A 177 4.32 0.96 7.18
C ARG A 177 5.09 1.65 8.32
N ALA A 178 4.47 2.56 9.06
CA ALA A 178 5.08 3.19 10.22
C ALA A 178 5.44 2.17 11.32
N GLN A 179 4.55 1.21 11.59
CA GLN A 179 4.80 0.11 12.52
C GLN A 179 5.95 -0.79 12.03
N ALA A 180 5.97 -1.15 10.75
CA ALA A 180 7.05 -1.96 10.20
C ALA A 180 8.41 -1.25 10.25
N TYR A 181 8.44 0.06 10.01
CA TYR A 181 9.65 0.87 10.17
C TYR A 181 10.12 0.95 11.62
N ASP A 182 9.20 1.06 12.58
CA ASP A 182 9.53 0.99 14.02
C ASP A 182 10.20 -0.34 14.38
N MET A 183 9.66 -1.47 13.89
CA MET A 183 10.23 -2.80 14.11
C MET A 183 11.66 -2.93 13.56
N LEU A 184 12.01 -2.21 12.50
CA LEU A 184 13.35 -2.19 11.91
C LEU A 184 14.27 -1.10 12.48
N GLY A 185 13.78 -0.25 13.39
CA GLY A 185 14.55 0.87 13.94
C GLY A 185 14.70 2.07 13.00
N PHE A 186 13.90 2.15 11.93
CA PHE A 186 13.88 3.26 10.97
C PHE A 186 13.01 4.41 11.51
N ALA A 187 13.54 5.07 12.54
CA ALA A 187 12.79 6.03 13.35
C ALA A 187 12.29 7.24 12.57
N LYS A 188 13.07 7.73 11.59
CA LYS A 188 12.67 8.92 10.80
C LYS A 188 11.52 8.59 9.87
N GLU A 189 11.61 7.44 9.20
CA GLU A 189 10.63 6.91 8.27
C GLU A 189 9.32 6.60 9.01
N SER A 190 9.41 5.92 10.15
CA SER A 190 8.27 5.65 11.04
C SER A 190 7.58 6.94 11.50
N LEU A 191 8.35 7.96 11.91
CA LEU A 191 7.81 9.26 12.32
C LEU A 191 7.07 9.96 11.17
N LEU A 192 7.65 10.01 9.98
CA LEU A 192 7.06 10.66 8.81
C LEU A 192 5.74 10.00 8.41
N ASP A 193 5.70 8.67 8.35
CA ASP A 193 4.47 7.94 8.03
C ASP A 193 3.39 8.12 9.11
N THR A 194 3.78 8.18 10.39
CA THR A 194 2.83 8.43 11.49
C THR A 194 2.24 9.84 11.40
N ILE A 195 3.03 10.86 11.07
CA ILE A 195 2.53 12.23 10.89
C ILE A 195 1.56 12.29 9.70
N LEU A 196 1.90 11.63 8.59
CA LEU A 196 1.01 11.53 7.44
C LEU A 196 -0.29 10.81 7.76
N PHE A 197 -0.23 9.73 8.54
CA PHE A 197 -1.40 9.00 9.04
C PHE A 197 -2.33 9.92 9.83
N ILE A 198 -1.79 10.67 10.80
CA ILE A 198 -2.57 11.60 11.64
C ILE A 198 -3.24 12.67 10.76
N ASN A 199 -2.51 13.21 9.78
CA ASN A 199 -3.04 14.19 8.85
C ASN A 199 -4.16 13.60 7.98
N GLU A 200 -4.06 12.34 7.57
CA GLU A 200 -5.11 11.66 6.80
C GLU A 200 -6.37 11.41 7.64
N CYS A 201 -6.23 10.90 8.87
CA CYS A 201 -7.36 10.73 9.79
C CYS A 201 -8.11 12.04 10.03
N SER A 202 -7.38 13.16 10.14
CA SER A 202 -7.95 14.49 10.35
C SER A 202 -8.72 15.03 9.14
N GLN A 203 -8.45 14.51 7.94
CA GLN A 203 -9.10 14.94 6.69
C GLN A 203 -10.14 13.93 6.18
N SER A 204 -10.19 12.73 6.76
CA SER A 204 -11.08 11.66 6.32
C SER A 204 -12.53 11.87 6.76
N ASN A 205 -13.48 11.56 5.88
CA ASN A 205 -14.92 11.52 6.19
C ASN A 205 -15.39 10.12 6.63
N ASP A 206 -14.48 9.15 6.70
CA ASP A 206 -14.79 7.77 7.10
C ASP A 206 -15.26 7.80 8.57
N PRO A 207 -16.48 7.34 8.90
CA PRO A 207 -16.95 7.32 10.28
C PRO A 207 -15.98 6.58 11.21
N ASP A 208 -15.35 5.49 10.77
CA ASP A 208 -14.43 4.70 11.59
C ASP A 208 -13.17 5.51 12.00
N LEU A 209 -12.67 6.34 11.08
CA LEU A 209 -11.53 7.23 11.30
C LEU A 209 -11.92 8.62 11.89
N SER A 210 -13.14 9.08 11.64
CA SER A 210 -13.64 10.43 11.99
C SER A 210 -14.42 10.49 13.31
N LEU A 211 -14.86 9.35 13.86
CA LEU A 211 -15.62 9.25 15.12
C LEU A 211 -14.88 9.82 16.35
N LYS A 212 -13.57 10.07 16.26
CA LYS A 212 -12.75 10.61 17.36
C LYS A 212 -12.44 12.11 17.17
N GLN A 213 -13.47 12.96 17.25
CA GLN A 213 -13.42 14.45 17.43
C GLN A 213 -12.02 15.09 17.33
N ASN A 214 -11.46 15.30 16.13
CA ASN A 214 -10.19 16.03 15.93
C ASN A 214 -9.03 15.64 16.89
N LYS A 215 -9.07 14.44 17.46
CA LYS A 215 -8.11 13.98 18.47
C LYS A 215 -7.26 12.90 17.84
N VAL A 216 -5.96 13.16 17.85
CA VAL A 216 -4.94 12.19 17.44
C VAL A 216 -5.15 10.91 18.25
N PRO A 217 -5.22 9.72 17.63
CA PRO A 217 -5.30 8.47 18.37
C PRO A 217 -4.13 8.32 19.33
N ASP A 218 -4.39 7.93 20.59
CA ASP A 218 -3.37 7.84 21.64
C ASP A 218 -2.17 6.97 21.23
N TYR A 219 -2.42 5.88 20.50
CA TYR A 219 -1.36 5.01 19.98
C TYR A 219 -0.45 5.73 18.98
N ALA A 220 -0.99 6.61 18.15
CA ALA A 220 -0.24 7.38 17.17
C ALA A 220 0.58 8.47 17.87
N GLU A 221 0.02 9.13 18.89
CA GLU A 221 0.76 10.08 19.73
C GLU A 221 1.93 9.40 20.45
N ARG A 222 1.71 8.20 21.03
CA ARG A 222 2.77 7.41 21.66
C ARG A 222 3.89 7.08 20.66
N LEU A 223 3.54 6.63 19.46
CA LEU A 223 4.53 6.30 18.44
C LEU A 223 5.31 7.55 18.00
N VAL A 224 4.64 8.69 17.77
CA VAL A 224 5.31 9.97 17.47
C VAL A 224 6.32 10.33 18.55
N LYS A 225 5.93 10.29 19.84
CA LYS A 225 6.83 10.60 20.96
C LYS A 225 8.03 9.65 20.99
N LYS A 226 7.80 8.35 20.79
CA LYS A 226 8.86 7.33 20.72
C LYS A 226 9.83 7.66 19.59
N GLN A 227 9.33 7.87 18.37
CA GLN A 227 10.18 8.09 17.21
C GLN A 227 10.86 9.46 17.21
N MET A 228 10.23 10.52 17.73
CA MET A 228 10.88 11.83 17.87
C MET A 228 12.11 11.75 18.78
N ARG A 229 12.05 10.96 19.86
CA ARG A 229 13.19 10.71 20.75
C ARG A 229 14.28 9.90 20.03
N ALA A 230 13.89 8.85 19.32
CA ALA A 230 14.82 7.96 18.61
C ALA A 230 15.49 8.60 17.38
N ALA A 231 14.78 9.45 16.64
CA ALA A 231 15.26 10.06 15.40
C ALA A 231 16.35 11.12 15.61
N TRP A 232 16.67 11.48 16.85
CA TRP A 232 17.67 12.50 17.24
C TRP A 232 17.48 13.88 16.59
N LEU A 233 16.33 14.14 15.94
CA LEU A 233 16.01 15.42 15.28
C LEU A 233 16.05 16.61 16.25
N PHE A 234 16.02 16.35 17.56
CA PHE A 234 16.14 17.35 18.62
C PHE A 234 17.35 17.15 19.54
N ARG A 235 18.36 16.32 19.21
CA ARG A 235 19.55 16.15 20.07
C ARG A 235 20.21 17.49 20.36
N GLU A 236 20.49 18.24 19.32
CA GLU A 236 21.17 19.53 19.43
C GLU A 236 20.30 20.59 20.09
N ALA A 237 18.99 20.60 19.81
CA ALA A 237 18.04 21.51 20.47
C ALA A 237 17.90 21.19 21.97
N ALA A 238 17.81 19.90 22.33
CA ALA A 238 17.75 19.43 23.71
C ALA A 238 19.07 19.68 24.47
N LEU A 239 20.22 19.60 23.80
CA LEU A 239 21.52 19.96 24.38
C LEU A 239 21.67 21.48 24.56
N LYS A 240 21.19 22.29 23.61
CA LYS A 240 21.27 23.77 23.65
C LYS A 240 20.31 24.42 24.64
N HIS A 241 19.14 23.82 24.89
CA HIS A 241 18.13 24.35 25.79
C HIS A 241 18.18 23.74 27.22
N GLY A 242 19.30 23.11 27.60
CA GLY A 242 19.47 22.56 28.94
C GLY A 242 18.63 21.30 29.14
N GLY A 243 19.12 20.18 28.61
CA GLY A 243 18.48 18.89 28.76
C GLY A 243 18.20 18.57 30.24
N VAL A 244 16.97 18.16 30.54
CA VAL A 244 16.63 17.53 31.81
C VAL A 244 17.43 16.24 31.89
N ARG A 245 18.60 16.28 32.53
CA ARG A 245 19.25 15.09 33.07
C ARG A 245 18.34 14.54 34.16
N ARG A 246 17.55 13.51 33.86
CA ARG A 246 17.08 12.61 34.92
C ARG A 246 18.11 11.51 35.07
N ALA A 247 18.77 11.51 36.22
CA ALA A 247 19.58 10.38 36.67
C ALA A 247 18.64 9.16 36.79
N GLY A 248 18.89 8.13 35.98
CA GLY A 248 18.05 6.92 35.97
C GLY A 248 18.25 5.94 34.80
N ASP A 249 18.98 6.30 33.73
CA ASP A 249 19.13 5.44 32.54
C ASP A 249 20.15 4.29 32.72
N ALA A 250 20.02 3.52 33.79
CA ALA A 250 20.73 2.24 33.97
C ALA A 250 19.79 1.05 34.23
N SER A 251 18.48 1.20 34.10
CA SER A 251 17.53 0.11 34.35
C SER A 251 16.29 0.12 33.47
N ASP A 252 16.41 0.41 32.17
CA ASP A 252 15.30 0.28 31.22
C ASP A 252 15.52 -0.90 30.25
N ALA A 253 16.08 -1.99 30.77
CA ALA A 253 16.08 -3.32 30.16
C ALA A 253 14.85 -4.14 30.58
N ALA A 254 13.76 -3.48 30.96
CA ALA A 254 12.51 -4.09 31.36
C ALA A 254 11.33 -3.23 30.91
N PHE A 255 11.26 -2.87 29.62
CA PHE A 255 9.95 -2.61 29.03
C PHE A 255 9.25 -3.96 28.95
N GLY A 256 8.37 -4.18 29.90
CA GLY A 256 7.49 -5.33 29.95
C GLY A 256 6.75 -5.48 28.63
N GLN A 257 6.44 -6.72 28.34
CA GLN A 257 5.49 -7.14 27.32
C GLN A 257 4.10 -6.62 27.73
N GLU A 258 3.89 -5.31 27.63
CA GLU A 258 2.61 -4.68 27.90
C GLU A 258 1.70 -4.94 26.70
N ALA A 259 0.49 -5.41 27.01
CA ALA A 259 -0.47 -5.91 26.07
C ALA A 259 -0.63 -4.97 24.87
N ASP A 260 -0.55 -5.57 23.69
CA ASP A 260 -0.89 -4.96 22.42
C ASP A 260 -2.39 -4.63 22.43
N ASP A 261 -2.75 -3.49 23.00
CA ASP A 261 -4.09 -2.91 22.94
C ASP A 261 -4.38 -2.32 21.54
N SER A 262 -3.70 -2.81 20.49
CA SER A 262 -4.11 -2.62 19.10
C SER A 262 -5.35 -3.46 18.87
N GLU A 263 -6.44 -3.01 19.46
CA GLU A 263 -7.80 -3.44 19.21
C GLU A 263 -7.96 -3.60 17.70
N TRP A 264 -8.07 -4.85 17.28
CA TRP A 264 -7.99 -5.27 15.89
C TRP A 264 -9.06 -4.55 15.07
N GLU A 265 -8.64 -3.61 14.21
CA GLU A 265 -9.52 -3.15 13.15
C GLU A 265 -9.68 -4.29 12.15
N THR A 266 -10.70 -5.09 12.43
CA THR A 266 -11.25 -6.14 11.59
C THR A 266 -11.28 -5.64 10.15
N ALA A 267 -10.81 -6.46 9.22
CA ALA A 267 -10.73 -6.18 7.77
C ALA A 267 -12.10 -5.98 7.07
N SER A 268 -13.12 -5.52 7.79
CA SER A 268 -14.44 -5.17 7.29
C SER A 268 -14.40 -3.81 6.61
N GLU A 269 -13.86 -3.79 5.41
CA GLU A 269 -14.19 -2.73 4.47
C GLU A 269 -15.57 -3.03 3.88
N SER A 270 -16.59 -2.32 4.36
CA SER A 270 -17.82 -2.15 3.58
C SER A 270 -17.62 -0.94 2.68
N ASP A 271 -17.28 -1.18 1.41
CA ASP A 271 -17.29 -0.13 0.38
C ASP A 271 -18.75 0.33 0.16
N GLY A 272 -19.15 1.36 0.89
CA GLY A 272 -20.38 2.09 0.63
C GLY A 272 -20.18 3.16 -0.42
N GLU A 273 -19.85 2.78 -1.67
CA GLU A 273 -19.96 3.71 -2.81
C GLU A 273 -20.53 3.02 -4.05
N ASN A 274 -21.78 3.38 -4.34
CA ASN A 274 -22.54 2.97 -5.51
C ASN A 274 -21.74 3.14 -6.80
N GLY A 275 -21.78 2.10 -7.63
CA GLY A 275 -21.38 2.16 -9.03
C GLY A 275 -22.28 3.11 -9.82
N ALA A 276 -22.01 4.42 -9.72
CA ALA A 276 -22.51 5.39 -10.68
C ALA A 276 -21.56 5.38 -11.89
N ALA A 277 -21.92 4.58 -12.88
CA ALA A 277 -21.36 4.67 -14.22
C ALA A 277 -21.61 6.08 -14.77
N THR A 278 -20.62 6.97 -14.69
CA THR A 278 -20.61 8.21 -15.48
C THR A 278 -20.22 7.88 -16.91
N GLY A 279 -21.17 7.32 -17.66
CA GLY A 279 -21.19 7.39 -19.12
C GLY A 279 -21.88 8.69 -19.51
N GLY A 280 -21.12 9.66 -20.00
CA GLY A 280 -21.62 10.96 -20.45
C GLY A 280 -20.97 11.34 -21.76
N GLU A 281 -21.35 10.65 -22.84
CA GLU A 281 -21.33 11.20 -24.19
C GLU A 281 -22.79 11.41 -24.58
N ALA A 282 -23.20 12.67 -24.57
CA ALA A 282 -24.50 13.10 -25.04
C ALA A 282 -24.36 13.43 -26.53
N ASP A 283 -25.02 12.64 -27.37
CA ASP A 283 -25.40 13.03 -28.73
C ASP A 283 -26.68 12.28 -29.11
N GLY A 284 -27.62 13.00 -29.72
CA GLY A 284 -28.66 12.41 -30.55
C GLY A 284 -30.06 12.36 -29.94
N GLU A 285 -30.82 13.43 -30.22
CA GLU A 285 -32.27 13.48 -30.23
C GLU A 285 -32.94 12.19 -30.76
N THR A 286 -34.05 11.79 -30.15
CA THR A 286 -35.28 11.39 -30.87
C THR A 286 -36.40 11.21 -29.86
N GLY A 287 -37.33 12.16 -29.85
CA GLY A 287 -38.54 12.08 -29.04
C GLY A 287 -39.60 11.21 -29.71
N TRP A 288 -40.29 10.40 -28.91
CA TRP A 288 -41.64 9.91 -29.23
C TRP A 288 -42.51 9.98 -27.97
N LYS A 289 -43.44 10.93 -27.99
CA LYS A 289 -44.63 10.96 -27.14
C LYS A 289 -45.60 9.89 -27.64
N ASN A 290 -46.20 9.16 -26.71
CA ASN A 290 -47.61 8.74 -26.68
C ASN A 290 -47.82 8.14 -25.28
N GLY A 291 -48.78 8.59 -24.46
CA GLY A 291 -50.18 8.80 -24.77
C GLY A 291 -50.94 7.73 -23.98
N GLY A 292 -51.53 8.12 -22.85
CA GLY A 292 -52.08 7.18 -21.87
C GLY A 292 -53.32 6.42 -22.33
N ARG A 293 -53.63 5.34 -21.61
CA ARG A 293 -55.01 4.95 -21.28
C ARG A 293 -55.02 3.98 -20.10
N GLN A 294 -55.94 4.29 -19.20
CA GLN A 294 -56.45 3.52 -18.09
C GLN A 294 -57.56 2.60 -18.63
N GLU A 295 -57.62 1.35 -18.17
CA GLU A 295 -58.87 0.54 -18.07
C GLU A 295 -58.56 -0.81 -17.36
N ASP A 296 -59.07 -0.92 -16.13
CA ASP A 296 -59.95 -1.96 -15.56
C ASP A 296 -59.69 -3.48 -15.75
N PHE A 297 -59.44 -4.10 -14.58
CA PHE A 297 -60.24 -5.15 -13.90
C PHE A 297 -60.35 -6.61 -14.44
N CYS A 298 -60.48 -7.50 -13.45
CA CYS A 298 -60.74 -8.95 -13.42
C CYS A 298 -59.57 -9.89 -13.80
N GLU A 299 -59.26 -10.99 -13.10
CA GLU A 299 -59.91 -11.74 -12.01
C GLU A 299 -58.96 -12.90 -11.61
N LYS A 300 -58.88 -13.26 -10.31
CA LYS A 300 -59.06 -14.64 -9.76
C LYS A 300 -58.29 -14.91 -8.45
N SER A 301 -59.10 -15.37 -7.50
CA SER A 301 -58.85 -16.09 -6.23
C SER A 301 -58.65 -15.24 -4.99
#